data_AF-A0A2T4TRL9-F1
#
_entry.id   AF-A0A2T4TRL9-F1
#
_cell.length_a   1.000
_cell.length_b   1.000
_cell.length_c   1.000
_cell.angle_alpha   90.00
_cell.angle_beta   90.00
_cell.angle_gamma   90.00
#
_symmetry.space_group_name_H-M   'P 1'
#
loop_
_entity.id
_entity.type
_entity.pdbx_description
1 polymer ?
#
loop_
_entity_poly.entity_id
_entity_poly.type
_entity_poly.pdbx_seq_one_letter_code
_entity_poly.pdbx_strand_id
1 'polypeptide(L)'
;MKTVMTIATLFLWWTMPSFAQKDLQIGQAFERFGRSKGCKLVVLNDAELKGYRLRVYKALTYKRLSGEVSEYLKADRKKARKIREVVAEGRITSGYYQMPSSQKGINRYILFANETDQSGALIYIEGTLESDDILKLCYGKR
;
A
#
# COMPACT_ATOMS: atom_id res chain seq x y z
N MET A 1 -23.14 -56.71 12.72
CA MET A 1 -22.71 -55.71 13.73
C MET A 1 -21.57 -54.92 13.09
N LYS A 2 -21.89 -53.89 12.28
CA LYS A 2 -21.93 -52.45 12.64
C LYS A 2 -20.67 -51.99 13.38
N THR A 3 -19.70 -51.45 12.63
CA THR A 3 -19.18 -50.08 12.82
C THR A 3 -18.18 -49.75 11.72
N VAL A 4 -18.65 -49.00 10.73
CA VAL A 4 -17.84 -48.23 9.78
C VAL A 4 -17.24 -47.07 10.56
N MET A 5 -15.92 -46.99 10.66
CA MET A 5 -15.22 -45.94 11.39
C MET A 5 -14.75 -44.88 10.40
N THR A 6 -15.66 -43.97 10.06
CA THR A 6 -15.43 -42.85 9.14
C THR A 6 -14.47 -41.85 9.78
N ILE A 7 -13.22 -41.79 9.29
CA ILE A 7 -12.27 -40.75 9.66
C ILE A 7 -12.63 -39.50 8.86
N ALA A 8 -13.33 -38.56 9.49
CA ALA A 8 -13.57 -37.24 8.96
C ALA A 8 -12.30 -36.39 9.07
N THR A 9 -11.48 -36.37 8.03
CA THR A 9 -10.36 -35.44 7.89
C THR A 9 -10.90 -34.03 7.68
N LEU A 10 -10.95 -33.28 8.77
CA LEU A 10 -11.22 -31.84 8.76
C LEU A 10 -10.04 -31.14 8.05
N PHE A 11 -10.14 -30.92 6.74
CA PHE A 11 -9.26 -29.99 6.02
C PHE A 11 -9.60 -28.58 6.50
N LEU A 12 -8.97 -28.16 7.60
CA LEU A 12 -8.92 -26.76 7.99
C LEU A 12 -8.02 -26.06 6.97
N TRP A 13 -8.60 -25.66 5.84
CA TRP A 13 -7.95 -24.71 4.95
C TRP A 13 -7.64 -23.47 5.77
N TRP A 14 -6.37 -23.29 6.11
CA TRP A 14 -5.87 -21.98 6.48
C TRP A 14 -6.23 -21.04 5.35
N THR A 15 -7.24 -20.21 5.55
CA THR A 15 -7.46 -19.04 4.71
C THR A 15 -6.27 -18.13 4.97
N MET A 16 -5.19 -18.31 4.20
CA MET A 16 -4.15 -17.32 4.10
C MET A 16 -4.85 -16.02 3.71
N PRO A 17 -4.73 -14.93 4.49
CA PRO A 17 -5.17 -13.64 4.02
C PRO A 17 -4.46 -13.42 2.68
N SER A 18 -5.23 -13.16 1.62
CA SER A 18 -4.66 -12.80 0.34
C SER A 18 -3.95 -11.47 0.51
N PHE A 19 -2.64 -11.53 0.81
CA PHE A 19 -1.78 -10.36 0.87
C PHE A 19 -1.50 -9.94 -0.58
N ALA A 20 -2.38 -9.11 -1.13
CA ALA A 20 -2.09 -8.32 -2.32
C ALA A 20 -0.98 -7.30 -1.97
N GLN A 21 0.28 -7.77 -1.91
CA GLN A 21 1.54 -7.00 -1.74
C GLN A 21 2.78 -7.88 -1.50
N LYS A 22 2.73 -9.22 -1.61
CA LYS A 22 3.89 -10.10 -1.31
C LYS A 22 5.19 -9.73 -2.03
N ASP A 23 5.13 -9.01 -3.15
CA ASP A 23 6.28 -8.56 -3.94
C ASP A 23 6.80 -7.15 -3.60
N LEU A 24 6.09 -6.39 -2.74
CA LEU A 24 6.43 -5.02 -2.33
C LEU A 24 6.78 -4.95 -0.84
N GLN A 25 7.90 -4.30 -0.53
CA GLN A 25 8.38 -4.16 0.84
C GLN A 25 7.51 -3.25 1.70
N ILE A 26 6.86 -2.24 1.12
CA ILE A 26 5.94 -1.35 1.86
C ILE A 26 4.75 -2.11 2.49
N GLY A 27 4.42 -3.31 1.99
CA GLY A 27 3.42 -4.19 2.64
C GLY A 27 3.76 -4.47 4.09
N GLN A 28 5.05 -4.71 4.38
CA GLN A 28 5.55 -4.93 5.74
C GLN A 28 5.45 -3.67 6.61
N ALA A 29 5.61 -2.48 6.01
CA ALA A 29 5.43 -1.23 6.74
C ALA A 29 3.98 -1.08 7.25
N PHE A 30 2.99 -1.38 6.41
CA PHE A 30 1.59 -1.36 6.82
C PHE A 30 1.28 -2.37 7.94
N GLU A 31 1.81 -3.59 7.83
CA GLU A 31 1.60 -4.64 8.83
C GLU A 31 2.27 -4.30 10.16
N ARG A 32 3.52 -3.88 10.12
CA ARG A 32 4.33 -3.60 11.31
C ARG A 32 3.87 -2.34 12.04
N PHE A 33 3.58 -1.27 11.30
CA PHE A 33 3.28 0.03 11.91
C PHE A 33 1.80 0.32 12.02
N GLY A 34 0.92 -0.43 11.36
CA GLY A 34 -0.51 -0.15 11.36
C GLY A 34 -1.18 -0.20 12.72
N ARG A 35 -0.55 -0.84 13.72
CA ARG A 35 -1.01 -0.91 15.12
C ARG A 35 -0.06 -0.20 16.10
N SER A 36 1.01 0.41 15.60
CA SER A 36 1.98 1.10 16.44
C SER A 36 1.43 2.41 16.99
N LYS A 37 1.87 2.79 18.20
CA LYS A 37 1.48 4.07 18.81
C LYS A 37 1.89 5.23 17.90
N GLY A 38 0.97 6.17 17.70
CA GLY A 38 1.21 7.32 16.82
C GLY A 38 1.04 7.02 15.33
N CYS A 39 0.52 5.83 14.98
CA CYS A 39 0.17 5.47 13.61
C CYS A 39 -1.35 5.30 13.47
N LYS A 40 -1.85 5.61 12.27
CA LYS A 40 -3.22 5.32 11.87
C LYS A 40 -3.21 4.62 10.52
N LEU A 41 -3.73 3.40 10.49
CA LEU A 41 -3.91 2.62 9.28
C LEU A 41 -5.38 2.64 8.83
N VAL A 42 -5.59 2.90 7.56
CA VAL A 42 -6.86 2.73 6.85
C VAL A 42 -6.65 1.69 5.76
N VAL A 43 -7.54 0.71 5.68
CA VAL A 43 -7.56 -0.30 4.62
C VAL A 43 -8.97 -0.33 4.04
N LEU A 44 -9.09 -0.12 2.73
CA LEU A 44 -10.32 -0.27 1.98
C LEU A 44 -10.06 -1.24 0.83
N ASN A 45 -11.01 -2.14 0.60
CA ASN A 45 -10.99 -3.05 -0.54
C ASN A 45 -12.26 -2.82 -1.35
N ASP A 46 -12.15 -2.90 -2.68
CA ASP A 46 -13.27 -2.75 -3.62
C ASP A 46 -14.10 -1.48 -3.38
N ALA A 47 -13.40 -0.37 -3.12
CA ALA A 47 -14.00 0.92 -2.78
C ALA A 47 -14.00 1.88 -3.97
N GLU A 48 -14.87 2.88 -3.93
CA GLU A 48 -14.88 3.98 -4.88
C GLU A 48 -14.37 5.26 -4.23
N LEU A 49 -13.40 5.93 -4.85
CA LEU A 49 -12.86 7.20 -4.38
C LEU A 49 -12.95 8.24 -5.48
N LYS A 50 -13.80 9.27 -5.30
CA LYS A 50 -14.01 10.35 -6.28
C LYS A 50 -14.34 9.84 -7.70
N GLY A 51 -15.15 8.79 -7.82
CA GLY A 51 -15.50 8.18 -9.12
C GLY A 51 -14.55 7.08 -9.59
N TYR A 52 -13.42 6.85 -8.91
CA TYR A 52 -12.44 5.84 -9.30
C TYR A 52 -12.62 4.55 -8.49
N ARG A 53 -12.72 3.42 -9.20
CA ARG A 53 -12.81 2.10 -8.58
C ARG A 53 -11.43 1.60 -8.16
N LEU A 54 -11.26 1.45 -6.84
CA LEU A 54 -10.06 0.95 -6.20
C LEU A 54 -10.28 -0.51 -5.81
N ARG A 55 -9.35 -1.39 -6.18
CA ARG A 55 -9.31 -2.75 -5.66
C ARG A 55 -8.76 -2.76 -4.25
N VAL A 56 -7.68 -2.03 -4.02
CA VAL A 56 -7.04 -1.90 -2.70
C VAL A 56 -6.63 -0.45 -2.49
N TYR A 57 -6.96 0.08 -1.32
CA TYR A 57 -6.44 1.33 -0.80
C TYR A 57 -5.92 1.09 0.61
N LYS A 58 -4.64 1.37 0.85
CA LYS A 58 -4.07 1.40 2.19
C LYS A 58 -3.45 2.76 2.44
N ALA A 59 -3.71 3.36 3.59
CA ALA A 59 -3.08 4.59 4.01
C ALA A 59 -2.59 4.45 5.44
N LEU A 60 -1.31 4.73 5.65
CA LEU A 60 -0.66 4.75 6.95
C LEU A 60 -0.16 6.18 7.18
N THR A 61 -0.74 6.87 8.15
CA THR A 61 -0.12 8.07 8.71
C THR A 61 0.67 7.68 9.95
N TYR A 62 1.81 8.32 10.17
CA TYR A 62 2.75 7.94 11.22
C TYR A 62 3.45 9.16 11.83
N LYS A 63 3.91 8.99 13.07
CA LYS A 63 4.79 9.92 13.79
C LYS A 63 6.03 9.19 14.28
N ARG A 64 7.19 9.84 14.17
CA ARG A 64 8.53 9.36 14.55
C ARG A 64 9.02 8.13 13.79
N LEU A 65 8.54 7.88 12.57
CA LEU A 65 8.88 6.68 11.77
C LEU A 65 9.42 7.00 10.36
N SER A 66 9.71 8.27 10.04
CA SER A 66 10.16 8.66 8.69
C SER A 66 11.38 7.87 8.21
N GLY A 67 12.37 7.64 9.07
CA GLY A 67 13.56 6.84 8.73
C GLY A 67 13.21 5.40 8.38
N GLU A 68 12.44 4.73 9.23
CA GLU A 68 12.05 3.33 9.05
C GLU A 68 11.19 3.15 7.79
N VAL A 69 10.19 4.02 7.59
CA VAL A 69 9.35 4.02 6.39
C VAL A 69 10.17 4.29 5.12
N SER A 70 11.19 5.16 5.20
CA SER A 70 12.05 5.47 4.06
C SER A 70 12.83 4.25 3.55
N GLU A 71 13.19 3.30 4.42
CA GLU A 71 13.90 2.09 4.00
C GLU A 71 13.01 1.19 3.13
N TYR A 72 11.74 1.02 3.51
CA TYR A 72 10.77 0.29 2.70
C TYR A 72 10.52 0.98 1.35
N LEU A 73 10.42 2.32 1.34
CA LEU A 73 10.28 3.12 0.12
C LEU A 73 11.51 2.98 -0.80
N LYS A 74 12.73 3.07 -0.28
CA LYS A 74 13.97 2.92 -1.05
C LYS A 74 14.06 1.54 -1.72
N ALA A 75 13.62 0.50 -1.03
CA ALA A 75 13.61 -0.85 -1.57
C ALA A 75 12.67 -0.99 -2.77
N ASP A 76 11.45 -0.46 -2.66
CA ASP A 76 10.45 -0.55 -3.74
C ASP A 76 10.71 0.47 -4.85
N ARG A 77 11.35 1.61 -4.56
CA ARG A 77 11.78 2.60 -5.57
C ARG A 77 12.58 1.96 -6.70
N LYS A 78 13.46 1.01 -6.39
CA LYS A 78 14.30 0.30 -7.38
C LYS A 78 13.49 -0.56 -8.37
N LYS A 79 12.28 -0.95 -7.99
CA LYS A 79 11.37 -1.78 -8.80
C LYS A 79 10.33 -0.94 -9.55
N ALA A 80 10.28 0.36 -9.31
CA ALA A 80 9.27 1.24 -9.88
C ALA A 80 9.48 1.39 -11.40
N ARG A 81 8.38 1.35 -12.15
CA ARG A 81 8.38 1.65 -13.59
C ARG A 81 8.47 3.14 -13.86
N LYS A 82 7.88 3.96 -12.98
CA LYS A 82 7.86 5.41 -13.07
C LYS A 82 8.02 6.00 -11.68
N ILE A 83 8.86 7.03 -11.59
CA ILE A 83 9.16 7.73 -10.34
C ILE A 83 8.85 9.21 -10.54
N ARG A 84 8.08 9.77 -9.61
CA ARG A 84 7.88 11.22 -9.49
C ARG A 84 8.13 11.61 -8.04
N GLU A 85 9.12 12.46 -7.83
CA GLU A 85 9.55 12.89 -6.50
C GLU A 85 9.58 14.41 -6.47
N VAL A 86 9.11 14.99 -5.37
CA VAL A 86 9.25 16.40 -5.05
C VAL A 86 10.45 16.53 -4.13
N VAL A 87 11.39 17.39 -4.52
CA VAL A 87 12.60 17.66 -3.76
C VAL A 87 12.55 19.10 -3.28
N ALA A 88 12.72 19.30 -1.97
CA ALA A 88 12.90 20.61 -1.37
C ALA A 88 14.16 20.56 -0.50
N GLU A 89 14.99 21.60 -0.57
CA GLU A 89 16.23 21.70 0.23
C GLU A 89 17.14 20.46 0.09
N GLY A 90 17.20 19.89 -1.11
CA GLY A 90 18.00 18.69 -1.41
C GLY A 90 17.46 17.38 -0.83
N ARG A 91 16.29 17.37 -0.19
CA ARG A 91 15.63 16.18 0.36
C ARG A 91 14.33 15.86 -0.39
N ILE A 92 14.04 14.57 -0.57
CA ILE A 92 12.76 14.12 -1.12
C ILE A 92 11.68 14.31 -0.06
N THR A 93 10.71 15.19 -0.32
CA THR A 93 9.63 15.51 0.62
C THR A 93 8.35 14.74 0.35
N SER A 94 8.05 14.45 -0.92
CA SER A 94 6.87 13.68 -1.31
C SER A 94 7.05 13.08 -2.68
N GLY A 95 6.15 12.19 -3.10
CA GLY A 95 6.18 11.64 -4.43
C GLY A 95 5.25 10.46 -4.62
N TYR A 96 5.31 9.89 -5.82
CA TYR A 96 4.71 8.60 -6.09
C TYR A 96 5.59 7.73 -6.99
N TYR A 97 5.47 6.42 -6.78
CA TYR A 97 6.07 5.37 -7.59
C TYR A 97 4.96 4.56 -8.24
N GLN A 98 5.02 4.42 -9.57
CA GLN A 98 4.19 3.47 -10.29
C GLN A 98 4.93 2.13 -10.32
N MET A 99 4.34 1.12 -9.70
CA MET A 99 4.90 -0.23 -9.65
C MET A 99 4.46 -1.04 -10.89
N PRO A 100 5.15 -2.15 -11.22
CA PRO A 100 4.66 -3.06 -12.23
C PRO A 100 3.22 -3.47 -11.93
N SER A 101 2.33 -3.51 -12.94
CA SER A 101 0.94 -3.91 -12.76
C SER A 101 0.84 -5.31 -12.14
N SER A 102 -0.11 -5.53 -11.22
CA SER A 102 -0.35 -6.87 -10.64
C SER A 102 -1.04 -7.78 -11.65
N GLN A 103 -1.93 -7.22 -12.46
CA GLN A 103 -2.74 -7.87 -13.48
C GLN A 103 -2.99 -6.90 -14.64
N LYS A 104 -3.42 -7.42 -15.79
CA LYS A 104 -3.72 -6.58 -16.97
C LYS A 104 -4.79 -5.54 -16.62
N GLY A 105 -4.50 -4.27 -16.86
CA GLY A 105 -5.41 -3.15 -16.56
C GLY A 105 -5.49 -2.75 -15.08
N ILE A 106 -4.67 -3.36 -14.21
CA ILE A 106 -4.61 -3.02 -12.77
C ILE A 106 -3.26 -2.41 -12.45
N ASN A 107 -3.27 -1.10 -12.22
CA ASN A 107 -2.10 -0.31 -11.88
C ASN A 107 -1.89 -0.29 -10.36
N ARG A 108 -0.62 -0.20 -9.96
CA ARG A 108 -0.19 -0.16 -8.57
C ARG A 108 0.62 1.10 -8.32
N TYR A 109 0.25 1.83 -7.28
CA TYR A 109 0.91 3.08 -6.91
C TYR A 109 1.30 3.07 -5.44
N ILE A 110 2.49 3.57 -5.17
CA ILE A 110 2.97 3.93 -3.84
C ILE A 110 3.06 5.45 -3.81
N LEU A 111 2.35 6.10 -2.90
CA LEU A 111 2.42 7.54 -2.68
C LEU A 111 2.98 7.78 -1.29
N PHE A 112 3.77 8.84 -1.13
CA PHE A 112 4.28 9.21 0.17
C PHE A 112 4.45 10.72 0.30
N ALA A 113 4.32 11.22 1.52
CA ALA A 113 4.56 12.61 1.86
C ALA A 113 5.10 12.70 3.29
N ASN A 114 6.19 13.44 3.46
CA ASN A 114 6.72 13.81 4.76
C ASN A 114 6.09 15.15 5.15
N GLU A 115 5.27 15.16 6.21
CA GLU A 115 4.70 16.39 6.77
C GLU A 115 5.75 17.15 7.59
N THR A 116 6.60 16.40 8.28
CA THR A 116 7.77 16.90 9.03
C THR A 116 8.93 15.92 8.88
N ASP A 117 10.10 16.23 9.46
CA ASP A 117 11.23 15.29 9.50
C ASP A 117 10.88 13.96 10.21
N GLN A 118 9.83 13.93 11.05
CA GLN A 118 9.44 12.75 11.82
C GLN A 118 8.05 12.21 11.49
N SER A 119 7.21 12.93 10.75
CA SER A 119 5.84 12.49 10.44
C SER A 119 5.56 12.49 8.96
N GLY A 120 4.66 11.60 8.54
CA GLY A 120 4.26 11.53 7.16
C GLY A 120 3.14 10.54 6.91
N ALA A 121 2.88 10.33 5.62
CA ALA A 121 1.91 9.40 5.09
C ALA A 121 2.56 8.48 4.07
N LEU A 122 2.19 7.21 4.12
CA LEU A 122 2.48 6.18 3.13
C LEU A 122 1.14 5.62 2.63
N ILE A 123 0.93 5.64 1.33
CA ILE A 123 -0.32 5.21 0.70
C ILE A 123 -0.01 4.20 -0.40
N TYR A 124 -0.79 3.13 -0.43
CA TYR A 124 -0.78 2.15 -1.52
C TYR A 124 -2.15 2.14 -2.19
N ILE A 125 -2.15 2.18 -3.52
CA ILE A 125 -3.36 2.13 -4.33
C ILE A 125 -3.19 1.05 -5.39
N GLU A 126 -4.19 0.20 -5.53
CA GLU A 126 -4.34 -0.75 -6.63
C GLU A 126 -5.70 -0.55 -7.28
N GLY A 127 -5.74 -0.38 -8.60
CA GLY A 127 -6.99 -0.15 -9.32
C GLY A 127 -6.78 0.18 -10.79
N THR A 128 -7.83 0.66 -11.44
CA THR A 128 -7.81 1.03 -12.87
C THR A 128 -7.35 2.48 -13.11
N LEU A 129 -6.89 3.16 -12.05
CA LEU A 129 -6.37 4.52 -12.11
C LEU A 129 -5.13 4.60 -13.00
N GLU A 130 -5.04 5.64 -13.82
CA GLU A 130 -3.84 5.96 -14.58
C GLU A 130 -2.95 6.99 -13.85
N SER A 131 -1.73 7.21 -14.35
CA SER A 131 -0.78 8.16 -13.75
C SER A 131 -1.39 9.57 -13.58
N ASP A 132 -2.18 10.01 -14.55
CA ASP A 132 -2.77 11.36 -14.55
C ASP A 132 -3.91 11.48 -13.54
N ASP A 133 -4.61 10.39 -13.27
CA ASP A 133 -5.66 10.36 -12.25
C ASP A 133 -5.06 10.43 -10.85
N ILE A 134 -3.90 9.80 -10.63
CA ILE A 134 -3.13 9.97 -9.39
C ILE A 134 -2.75 11.43 -9.18
N LEU A 135 -2.30 12.13 -10.23
CA LEU A 135 -2.00 13.56 -10.13
C LEU A 135 -3.24 14.38 -9.78
N LYS A 136 -4.40 14.08 -10.38
CA LYS A 136 -5.67 14.74 -10.03
C LYS A 136 -6.12 14.41 -8.60
N LEU A 137 -5.86 13.20 -8.11
CA LEU A 137 -6.17 12.82 -6.72
C LEU A 137 -5.30 13.59 -5.71
N CYS A 138 -4.00 13.74 -6.02
CA CYS A 138 -3.01 14.40 -5.15
C CYS A 138 -3.05 15.93 -5.22
N TYR A 139 -3.30 16.49 -6.41
CA TYR A 139 -3.16 17.93 -6.70
C TYR A 139 -4.43 18.58 -7.24
N GLY A 140 -5.52 17.82 -7.36
CA GLY A 140 -6.82 18.38 -7.69
C GLY A 140 -7.20 19.41 -6.64
N LYS A 141 -7.27 20.67 -7.06
CA LYS A 141 -7.73 21.79 -6.22
C LYS A 141 -9.04 21.40 -5.54
N ARG A 142 -9.13 21.66 -4.24
CA ARG A 142 -10.41 21.78 -3.55
C ARG A 142 -11.14 23.02 -4.04
#